data_AF-A0A8J7AN47-F1
#
_entry.id   AF-A0A8J7AN47-F1
#
_cell.length_a   1.000
_cell.length_b   1.000
_cell.length_c   1.000
_cell.angle_alpha   90.00
_cell.angle_beta   90.00
_cell.angle_gamma   90.00
#
_symmetry.space_group_name_H-M   'P 1'
#
loop_
_entity.id
_entity.type
_entity.pdbx_description
1 polymer ?
#
loop_
_entity_poly.entity_id
_entity_poly.type
_entity_poly.pdbx_seq_one_letter_code
_entity_poly.pdbx_strand_id
1 'polypeptide(L)' 'MSIRATGHPMSWSATGFEEEAKWAMAVKLFEMKRILSGIAAQLFGIDRVSFLLSLHRYDVPMIDLDEADLLSESANT' A
#
# COMPACT_ATOMS: atom_id res chain seq x y z
N MET A 1 -27.69 -1.99 5.83
CA MET A 1 -26.44 -1.34 5.36
C MET A 1 -25.95 -2.10 4.15
N SER A 2 -25.96 -1.49 2.97
CA SER A 2 -25.54 -2.12 1.71
C SER A 2 -24.28 -1.40 1.23
N ILE A 3 -23.16 -2.12 1.20
CA ILE A 3 -21.94 -1.62 0.57
C ILE A 3 -22.16 -1.66 -0.95
N ARG A 4 -22.38 -0.50 -1.56
CA ARG A 4 -22.41 -0.38 -3.01
C ARG A 4 -20.99 -0.59 -3.53
N ALA A 5 -20.66 -1.81 -3.95
CA ALA A 5 -19.53 -2.05 -4.84
C ALA A 5 -19.87 -1.45 -6.21
N THR A 6 -19.52 -0.18 -6.42
CA THR A 6 -19.57 0.48 -7.73
C THR A 6 -18.33 0.10 -8.54
N GLY A 7 -18.12 -1.20 -8.73
CA GLY A 7 -17.12 -1.72 -9.66
C GLY A 7 -17.79 -2.12 -10.96
N HIS A 8 -17.37 -1.57 -12.09
CA HIS A 8 -17.58 -2.23 -13.38
C HIS A 8 -17.03 -3.67 -13.27
N PRO A 9 -17.63 -4.68 -13.93
CA PRO A 9 -17.09 -6.04 -13.88
C PRO A 9 -15.63 -6.00 -14.32
N MET A 10 -14.75 -6.33 -13.39
CA MET A 10 -13.32 -6.23 -13.54
C MET A 10 -12.88 -7.32 -14.54
N SER A 11 -12.65 -6.92 -15.80
CA SER A 11 -12.18 -7.80 -16.88
C SER A 11 -10.70 -8.12 -16.67
N TRP A 12 -10.39 -8.86 -15.61
CA TRP A 12 -9.04 -9.32 -15.33
C TRP A 12 -8.89 -10.78 -15.74
N SER A 13 -7.71 -11.14 -16.23
CA SER A 13 -7.31 -12.54 -16.30
C SER A 13 -7.12 -13.08 -14.87
N ALA A 14 -7.28 -14.38 -14.68
CA ALA A 14 -7.06 -15.01 -13.38
C ALA A 14 -5.68 -14.69 -12.79
N THR A 15 -4.65 -14.70 -13.64
CA THR A 15 -3.27 -14.32 -13.27
C THR A 15 -3.17 -12.85 -12.86
N GLY A 16 -3.82 -11.95 -13.59
CA GLY A 16 -3.81 -10.52 -13.26
C GLY A 16 -4.48 -10.25 -11.91
N PHE A 17 -5.57 -10.96 -11.61
CA PHE A 17 -6.22 -10.87 -10.31
C PHE A 17 -5.35 -11.42 -9.18
N GLU A 18 -4.71 -12.57 -9.38
CA GLU A 18 -3.84 -13.15 -8.36
C GLU A 18 -2.67 -12.23 -8.01
N GLU A 19 -2.03 -11.64 -9.02
CA GLU A 19 -0.94 -10.69 -8.81
C GLU A 19 -1.40 -9.44 -8.07
N GLU A 20 -2.53 -8.85 -8.45
CA GLU A 20 -3.06 -7.71 -7.70
C GLU A 20 -3.38 -8.08 -6.26
N ALA A 21 -4.00 -9.24 -6.03
CA ALA A 21 -4.35 -9.68 -4.68
C ALA A 21 -3.10 -9.83 -3.80
N LYS A 22 -2.00 -10.37 -4.35
CA LYS A 22 -0.71 -10.46 -3.65
C LYS A 22 -0.20 -9.07 -3.28
N TRP A 23 -0.24 -8.12 -4.21
CA TRP A 23 0.17 -6.74 -3.97
C TRP A 23 -0.66 -6.08 -2.88
N ALA A 24 -1.98 -6.09 -3.00
CA ALA A 24 -2.89 -5.50 -2.03
C ALA A 24 -2.69 -6.09 -0.62
N MET A 25 -2.47 -7.41 -0.52
CA MET A 25 -2.20 -8.08 0.75
C MET A 25 -0.86 -7.66 1.37
N ALA A 26 0.21 -7.63 0.58
CA ALA A 26 1.53 -7.24 1.07
C ALA A 26 1.54 -5.78 1.56
N VAL A 27 0.90 -4.89 0.80
CA VAL A 27 0.74 -3.48 1.18
C VAL A 27 -0.07 -3.37 2.46
N LYS A 28 -1.19 -4.09 2.59
CA LYS A 28 -2.02 -4.01 3.79
C LYS A 28 -1.29 -4.52 5.04
N LEU A 29 -0.54 -5.61 4.91
CA LEU A 29 0.27 -6.13 6.01
C LEU A 29 1.41 -5.18 6.41
N PHE A 30 2.01 -4.48 5.44
CA PHE A 30 3.00 -3.45 5.71
C PHE A 30 2.39 -2.25 6.45
N GLU A 31 1.27 -1.72 5.95
CA GLU A 31 0.53 -0.61 6.55
C GLU A 31 0.14 -0.90 8.00
N MET A 32 -0.30 -2.13 8.28
CA MET A 32 -0.63 -2.60 9.64
C MET A 32 0.60 -2.87 10.52
N LYS A 33 1.82 -2.56 10.05
CA LYS A 33 3.10 -2.81 10.74
C LYS A 33 3.32 -4.29 11.10
N ARG A 34 2.70 -5.22 10.34
CA ARG A 34 2.82 -6.68 10.54
C ARG A 34 4.01 -7.28 9.80
N ILE A 35 4.44 -6.65 8.72
CA ILE A 35 5.66 -7.01 7.99
C ILE A 35 6.49 -5.75 7.70
N LEU A 36 7.80 -5.93 7.59
CA LEU A 36 8.72 -4.86 7.19
C LEU A 36 8.72 -4.69 5.67
N SER A 37 9.01 -3.47 5.19
CA SER A 37 9.10 -3.17 3.74
C SER A 37 10.10 -4.07 2.99
N GLY A 38 11.19 -4.48 3.64
CA GLY A 38 12.14 -5.43 3.05
C GLY A 38 11.59 -6.86 2.90
N ILE A 39 10.70 -7.30 3.79
CA ILE A 39 10.02 -8.61 3.67
C ILE A 39 8.96 -8.54 2.57
N ALA A 40 8.20 -7.44 2.53
CA ALA A 40 7.19 -7.23 1.49
C ALA A 40 7.83 -7.18 0.09
N ALA A 41 8.97 -6.51 -0.07
CA ALA A 41 9.71 -6.45 -1.34
C ALA A 41 10.18 -7.84 -1.83
N GLN A 42 10.62 -8.70 -0.91
CA GLN A 42 11.06 -10.07 -1.23
C GLN A 42 9.93 -10.93 -1.82
N LEU A 43 8.66 -10.69 -1.44
CA LEU A 43 7.51 -11.40 -2.01
C LEU A 43 7.38 -11.20 -3.54
N PHE A 44 7.87 -10.07 -4.04
CA PHE A 44 7.81 -9.70 -5.46
C PHE A 44 9.19 -9.76 -6.14
N GLY A 45 10.25 -10.18 -5.44
CA GLY A 45 11.61 -10.22 -5.99
C GLY A 45 12.17 -8.84 -6.36
N ILE A 46 11.72 -7.78 -5.70
CA ILE A 46 12.17 -6.39 -5.95
C ILE A 46 12.97 -5.85 -4.77
N ASP A 47 13.65 -4.72 -4.96
CA ASP A 47 14.32 -4.02 -3.88
C ASP A 47 13.33 -3.25 -2.97
N ARG A 48 13.79 -2.92 -1.76
CA ARG A 48 12.98 -2.23 -0.74
C ARG A 48 12.46 -0.88 -1.22
N VAL A 49 13.25 -0.11 -1.97
CA VAL A 49 12.86 1.23 -2.42
C VAL A 49 11.76 1.10 -3.47
N SER A 50 11.89 0.16 -4.41
CA SER A 50 10.83 -0.15 -5.39
C SER A 50 9.51 -0.54 -4.73
N PHE A 51 9.54 -1.33 -3.65
CA PHE A 51 8.33 -1.62 -2.88
C PHE A 51 7.74 -0.35 -2.24
N LEU A 52 8.56 0.46 -1.56
CA LEU A 52 8.08 1.69 -0.90
C LEU A 52 7.48 2.69 -1.90
N LEU A 53 8.06 2.83 -3.09
CA LEU A 53 7.52 3.68 -4.16
C LEU A 53 6.19 3.15 -4.71
N SER A 54 5.91 1.86 -4.59
CA SER A 54 4.65 1.28 -5.04
C SER A 54 3.45 1.63 -4.16
N LEU A 55 3.69 2.02 -2.90
CA LEU A 55 2.64 2.26 -1.90
C LEU A 55 1.62 3.34 -2.34
N HIS A 56 2.06 4.32 -3.13
CA HIS A 56 1.17 5.37 -3.67
C HIS A 56 0.02 4.79 -4.52
N ARG A 57 0.23 3.64 -5.18
CA ARG A 57 -0.82 3.00 -6.00
C ARG A 57 -1.96 2.44 -5.15
N TYR A 58 -1.72 2.24 -3.87
CA TYR A 58 -2.62 1.66 -2.89
C TYR A 58 -3.10 2.67 -1.84
N ASP A 59 -2.83 3.96 -2.06
CA ASP A 59 -3.17 5.05 -1.13
C ASP A 59 -2.56 4.86 0.27
N VAL A 60 -1.37 4.25 0.33
CA VAL A 60 -0.63 4.06 1.58
C VAL A 60 0.55 5.03 1.61
N PRO A 61 0.70 5.84 2.68
CA PRO A 61 1.84 6.74 2.81
C PRO A 61 3.14 5.95 3.03
N MET A 62 4.21 6.37 2.36
CA MET A 62 5.54 5.77 2.51
C MET A 62 6.16 6.08 3.88
N ILE A 63 5.83 7.24 4.44
CA ILE A 63 6.29 7.72 5.74
C ILE A 63 5.04 7.93 6.60
N ASP A 64 5.06 7.34 7.79
CA ASP A 64 4.05 7.57 8.82
C ASP A 64 4.38 8.91 9.50
N LEU A 65 4.07 10.02 8.81
CA LEU A 65 4.05 11.35 9.44
C LEU A 65 2.73 11.45 10.17
N ASP A 66 2.76 11.46 11.51
CA ASP A 66 1.55 11.69 12.25
C ASP A 66 1.08 13.16 12.05
N GLU A 67 -0.21 13.41 12.24
CA GLU A 67 -0.79 14.74 12.03
C GLU A 67 -0.18 15.79 12.98
N ALA A 68 0.30 15.38 14.14
CA ALA A 68 0.96 16.26 15.10
C ALA A 68 2.39 16.62 14.66
N ASP A 69 3.13 15.69 14.06
CA ASP A 69 4.44 15.90 13.45
C ASP A 69 4.31 16.85 12.26
N LEU A 70 3.28 16.67 11.42
CA LEU A 70 3.02 17.56 10.28
C LEU A 70 2.64 18.99 10.72
N LEU A 71 1.82 19.11 11.76
CA LEU A 71 1.48 20.41 12.37
C LEU A 71 2.70 21.08 12.99
N SER A 72 3.60 20.30 13.62
CA SER A 72 4.82 20.81 14.23
C SER A 72 5.81 21.37 13.19
N GLU A 73 5.93 20.74 12.03
CA GLU A 73 6.74 21.26 10.92
C GLU A 73 6.15 22.54 10.34
N SER A 74 4.82 22.62 10.20
CA SER A 74 4.14 23.82 9.68
C SER A 74 4.23 25.04 10.61
N ALA A 75 4.34 24.82 11.92
CA ALA A 75 4.42 25.87 12.93
C ALA A 75 5.85 26.43 13.12
N ASN A 76 6.86 25.79 12.53
CA ASN A 76 8.27 26.18 12.64
C ASN A 76 8.80 26.89 11.37
N THR A 77 7.92 27.47 10.55
CA THR A 77 8.24 28.33 9.39
C THR A 77 7.44 29.63 9.48
#